data_AF-A0A9E3LPV1-F1
#
_entry.id   AF-A0A9E3LPV1-F1
#
_cell.length_a   1.000
_cell.length_b   1.000
_cell.length_c   1.000
_cell.angle_alpha   90.00
_cell.angle_beta   90.00
_cell.angle_gamma   90.00
#
_symmetry.space_group_name_H-M   'P 1'
#
loop_
_entity.id
_entity.type
_entity.pdbx_description
1 polymer ?
#
loop_
_entity_poly.entity_id
_entity_poly.type
_entity_poly.pdbx_seq_one_letter_code
_entity_poly.pdbx_strand_id
1 'polypeptide(L)'
;MTRRIVIVGAGVVGLACAAHLLADGHDVLVVDRDPAGDKASFGNAGGIAVTEVVPAALPGIAWRIPGWLLDPLGPLSVRPAHLPRMLPWLRHFLASARPREVA
;
A
#
# COMPACT_ATOMS: atom_id res chain seq x y z
N MET A 1 -28.82 8.15 15.33
CA MET A 1 -28.85 9.63 15.32
C MET A 1 -28.14 10.10 14.06
N THR A 2 -28.84 10.82 13.20
CA THR A 2 -28.27 11.41 11.97
C THR A 2 -27.23 12.45 12.34
N ARG A 3 -26.07 12.41 11.68
CA ARG A 3 -24.96 13.36 11.87
C ARG A 3 -24.55 13.92 10.51
N ARG A 4 -24.04 15.16 10.52
CA ARG A 4 -23.36 15.74 9.36
C ARG A 4 -21.89 15.38 9.40
N ILE A 5 -21.38 14.76 8.34
CA ILE A 5 -20.02 14.23 8.24
C ILE A 5 -19.36 14.81 6.99
N VAL A 6 -18.15 15.34 7.15
CA VAL A 6 -17.36 15.85 6.04
C VAL A 6 -16.26 14.83 5.73
N ILE A 7 -16.16 14.43 4.46
CA ILE A 7 -15.10 13.57 3.95
C ILE A 7 -14.20 14.40 3.04
N VAL A 8 -12.90 14.41 3.32
CA VAL A 8 -11.91 15.10 2.49
C VAL A 8 -11.26 14.08 1.56
N GLY A 9 -11.53 14.19 0.27
CA GLY A 9 -11.05 13.28 -0.78
C GLY A 9 -12.14 12.40 -1.37
N ALA A 10 -12.33 12.52 -2.67
CA ALA A 10 -13.23 11.74 -3.53
C ALA A 10 -12.48 10.60 -4.25
N GLY A 11 -11.46 10.02 -3.61
CA GLY A 11 -10.83 8.77 -4.06
C GLY A 11 -11.68 7.55 -3.66
N VAL A 12 -11.26 6.34 -4.06
CA VAL A 12 -12.02 5.09 -3.82
C VAL A 12 -12.35 4.88 -2.33
N VAL A 13 -11.40 5.17 -1.43
CA VAL A 13 -11.60 5.04 0.01
C VAL A 13 -12.63 6.05 0.51
N GLY A 14 -12.49 7.33 0.15
CA GLY A 14 -13.41 8.39 0.59
C GLY A 14 -14.83 8.16 0.10
N LEU A 15 -15.00 7.75 -1.17
CA LEU A 15 -16.31 7.44 -1.75
C LEU A 15 -16.93 6.17 -1.15
N ALA A 16 -16.14 5.15 -0.84
CA ALA A 16 -16.64 3.95 -0.15
C ALA A 16 -17.16 4.30 1.25
N CYS A 17 -16.41 5.11 2.02
CA CYS A 17 -16.86 5.62 3.30
C CYS A 17 -18.14 6.45 3.17
N ALA A 18 -18.20 7.36 2.18
CA ALA A 18 -19.37 8.19 1.93
C ALA A 18 -20.62 7.36 1.66
N ALA A 19 -20.50 6.33 0.80
CA ALA A 19 -21.59 5.45 0.46
C ALA A 19 -22.13 4.68 1.68
N HIS A 20 -21.25 4.15 2.54
CA HIS A 20 -21.67 3.48 3.78
C HIS A 20 -22.36 4.43 4.75
N LEU A 21 -21.80 5.61 4.97
CA LEU A 21 -22.39 6.60 5.88
C LEU A 21 -23.75 7.12 5.39
N LEU A 22 -23.92 7.30 4.08
CA LEU A 22 -25.20 7.64 3.48
C LEU A 22 -26.22 6.51 3.68
N ALA A 23 -25.81 5.25 3.51
CA ALA A 23 -26.68 4.08 3.75
C ALA A 23 -27.11 3.96 5.21
N ASP A 24 -26.23 4.35 6.15
CA ASP A 24 -26.52 4.42 7.60
C ASP A 24 -27.40 5.63 7.99
N GLY A 25 -27.82 6.45 7.02
CA GLY A 25 -28.72 7.59 7.24
C GLY A 25 -28.04 8.86 7.76
N HIS A 26 -26.74 9.02 7.51
CA HIS A 26 -26.00 10.26 7.80
C HIS A 26 -26.08 11.27 6.63
N ASP A 27 -25.90 12.55 6.96
CA ASP A 27 -25.72 13.63 5.98
C ASP A 27 -24.24 13.75 5.66
N VAL A 28 -23.82 13.52 4.41
CA VAL A 28 -22.41 13.41 4.03
C VAL A 28 -22.05 14.46 2.99
N LEU A 29 -21.03 15.26 3.29
CA LEU A 29 -20.40 16.19 2.34
C LEU A 29 -19.02 15.67 1.96
N VAL A 30 -18.80 15.40 0.68
CA VAL A 30 -17.47 15.07 0.15
C VAL A 30 -16.85 16.34 -0.44
N VAL A 31 -15.66 16.70 0.03
CA VAL A 31 -14.87 17.82 -0.48
C VAL A 31 -13.62 17.27 -1.13
N ASP A 32 -13.44 17.56 -2.41
CA ASP A 32 -12.24 17.20 -3.14
C ASP A 32 -11.86 18.36 -4.08
N ARG A 33 -10.57 18.64 -4.18
CA ARG A 33 -10.04 19.73 -5.00
C ARG A 33 -10.24 19.50 -6.49
N ASP A 34 -10.20 18.24 -6.93
CA ASP A 34 -10.33 17.86 -8.33
C ASP A 34 -10.97 16.45 -8.43
N PRO A 35 -12.30 16.32 -8.27
CA PRO A 35 -12.98 15.02 -8.21
C PRO A 35 -12.67 14.08 -9.38
N ALA A 36 -12.48 14.63 -10.59
CA ALA A 36 -12.25 13.88 -11.83
C ALA A 36 -10.76 13.83 -12.26
N GLY A 37 -9.86 14.40 -11.46
CA GLY A 37 -8.45 14.50 -11.78
C GLY A 37 -7.67 13.19 -11.70
N ASP A 38 -6.41 13.26 -12.14
CA ASP A 38 -5.44 12.17 -12.00
C ASP A 38 -5.06 11.97 -10.52
N LYS A 39 -5.44 10.82 -9.98
CA LYS A 39 -5.31 10.44 -8.57
C LYS A 39 -4.87 8.99 -8.49
N ALA A 40 -4.43 8.56 -7.31
CA ALA A 40 -4.14 7.14 -7.07
C ALA A 40 -5.29 6.19 -7.46
N SER A 41 -6.55 6.63 -7.35
CA SER A 41 -7.71 5.84 -7.74
C SER A 41 -8.11 5.99 -9.22
N PHE A 42 -7.61 6.99 -9.95
CA PHE A 42 -7.86 7.17 -11.37
C PHE A 42 -6.72 6.51 -12.17
N GLY A 43 -7.04 5.70 -13.18
CA GLY A 43 -6.01 5.03 -13.99
C GLY A 43 -5.21 3.91 -13.29
N ASN A 44 -5.69 3.41 -12.14
CA ASN A 44 -5.09 2.24 -11.49
C ASN A 44 -5.43 0.94 -12.25
N ALA A 45 -4.70 -0.15 -11.97
CA ALA A 45 -4.85 -1.44 -12.66
C ALA A 45 -6.15 -2.20 -12.33
N GLY A 46 -6.96 -1.72 -11.39
CA GLY A 46 -8.18 -2.39 -10.92
C GLY A 46 -7.92 -3.70 -10.16
N GLY A 47 -6.67 -3.97 -9.80
CA GLY A 47 -6.28 -5.20 -9.11
C GLY A 47 -6.82 -5.23 -7.69
N ILE A 48 -7.54 -6.31 -7.34
CA ILE A 48 -7.94 -6.58 -5.96
C ILE A 48 -6.87 -7.47 -5.35
N ALA A 49 -5.95 -6.85 -4.61
CA ALA A 49 -4.80 -7.51 -4.01
C ALA A 49 -5.18 -8.30 -2.74
N VAL A 50 -5.94 -9.39 -2.90
CA VAL A 50 -6.41 -10.24 -1.80
C VAL A 50 -5.27 -10.93 -1.03
N THR A 51 -4.08 -11.05 -1.62
CA THR A 51 -2.92 -11.72 -1.04
C THR A 51 -1.87 -10.78 -0.43
N GLU A 52 -2.01 -9.46 -0.60
CA GLU A 52 -0.94 -8.48 -0.29
C GLU A 52 -1.18 -7.71 1.03
N VAL A 53 -2.06 -8.21 1.89
CA VAL A 53 -2.29 -7.64 3.24
C VAL A 53 -1.09 -7.79 4.17
N VAL A 54 -0.14 -8.67 3.83
CA VAL A 54 1.08 -8.89 4.60
C VAL A 54 2.16 -7.92 4.13
N PRO A 55 2.81 -7.16 5.03
CA PRO A 55 3.90 -6.26 4.66
C PRO A 55 4.99 -7.00 3.88
N ALA A 56 5.48 -6.38 2.79
CA ALA A 56 6.58 -6.94 2.01
C ALA A 56 7.87 -7.07 2.85
N ALA A 57 8.07 -6.17 3.82
CA ALA A 57 9.22 -6.16 4.73
C ALA A 57 8.84 -6.76 6.09
N LEU A 58 8.91 -8.09 6.23
CA LEU A 58 8.67 -8.76 7.50
C LEU A 58 9.95 -9.00 8.31
N PRO A 59 9.85 -9.05 9.65
CA PRO A 59 10.94 -9.51 10.50
C PRO A 59 11.46 -10.89 10.06
N GLY A 60 12.78 -11.00 9.97
CA GLY A 60 13.45 -12.23 9.55
C GLY A 60 13.61 -12.41 8.04
N ILE A 61 13.10 -11.49 7.19
CA ILE A 61 13.28 -11.57 5.73
C ILE A 61 14.76 -11.59 5.31
N ALA A 62 15.63 -10.89 6.05
CA ALA A 62 17.07 -10.85 5.80
C ALA A 62 17.71 -12.25 5.76
N TRP A 63 17.22 -13.18 6.59
CA TRP A 63 17.73 -14.56 6.65
C TRP A 63 17.25 -15.41 5.47
N ARG A 64 16.16 -15.02 4.80
CA ARG A 64 15.61 -15.72 3.63
C ARG A 64 16.27 -15.25 2.32
N ILE A 65 16.72 -13.99 2.28
CA ILE A 65 17.32 -13.36 1.08
C ILE A 65 18.44 -14.20 0.44
N PRO A 66 19.44 -14.71 1.19
CA PRO A 66 20.51 -15.51 0.58
C PRO A 66 19.97 -16.75 -0.13
N GLY A 67 19.03 -17.46 0.50
CA GLY A 67 18.39 -18.64 -0.10
C GLY A 67 17.60 -18.29 -1.35
N TRP A 68 16.84 -17.19 -1.33
CA TRP A 68 16.09 -16.74 -2.49
C TRP A 68 16.95 -16.30 -3.68
N LEU A 69 18.09 -15.64 -3.41
CA LEU A 69 19.00 -15.22 -4.48
C LEU A 69 19.73 -16.39 -5.14
N LEU A 70 19.87 -17.52 -4.43
CA LEU A 70 20.49 -18.73 -4.95
C LEU A 70 19.48 -19.66 -5.66
N ASP A 71 18.19 -19.47 -5.42
CA ASP A 71 17.12 -20.24 -6.04
C ASP A 71 16.72 -19.60 -7.39
N PRO A 72 16.93 -20.28 -8.54
CA PRO A 72 16.54 -19.75 -9.85
C PRO A 72 15.02 -19.58 -10.02
N LEU A 73 14.21 -20.24 -9.18
CA LEU A 73 12.76 -20.07 -9.11
C LEU A 73 12.33 -19.30 -7.85
N GLY A 74 13.30 -18.73 -7.12
CA GLY A 74 13.09 -18.00 -5.89
C GLY A 74 12.33 -16.69 -6.12
N PRO A 75 11.66 -16.17 -5.08
CA PRO A 75 10.83 -14.96 -5.18
C PRO A 75 11.64 -13.66 -5.28
N LEU A 76 12.98 -13.72 -5.21
CA LEU A 76 13.86 -12.56 -5.28
C LEU A 76 14.99 -12.82 -6.29
N SER A 77 15.05 -11.99 -7.32
CA SER A 77 16.16 -11.97 -8.28
C SER A 77 16.78 -10.59 -8.34
N VAL A 78 18.10 -10.51 -8.14
CA VAL A 78 18.85 -9.25 -8.23
C VAL A 78 20.04 -9.46 -9.15
N ARG A 79 20.15 -8.63 -10.20
CA ARG A 79 21.34 -8.61 -11.05
C ARG A 79 22.49 -7.98 -10.27
N PRO A 80 23.66 -8.63 -10.13
CA PRO A 80 24.79 -8.08 -9.37
C PRO A 80 25.20 -6.68 -9.81
N ALA A 81 25.12 -6.39 -11.12
CA ALA A 81 25.41 -5.07 -11.68
C ALA A 81 24.51 -3.93 -11.14
N HIS A 82 23.30 -4.24 -10.68
CA HIS A 82 22.38 -3.25 -10.12
C HIS A 82 22.56 -3.05 -8.60
N LEU A 83 23.28 -3.95 -7.93
CA LEU A 83 23.39 -3.98 -6.48
C LEU A 83 23.93 -2.67 -5.88
N PRO A 84 24.99 -2.03 -6.43
CA PRO A 84 25.51 -0.78 -5.88
C PRO A 84 24.47 0.35 -5.90
N ARG A 85 23.66 0.42 -6.97
CA ARG A 85 22.61 1.44 -7.12
C ARG A 85 21.40 1.16 -6.22
N MET A 86 21.10 -0.10 -5.96
CA MET A 86 19.97 -0.51 -5.11
C MET A 86 20.30 -0.50 -3.62
N LEU A 87 21.59 -0.57 -3.25
CA LEU A 87 22.03 -0.70 -1.86
C LEU A 87 21.43 0.33 -0.90
N PRO A 88 21.34 1.64 -1.25
CA PRO A 88 20.73 2.64 -0.39
C PRO A 88 19.25 2.38 -0.12
N TRP A 89 18.52 1.78 -1.06
CA TRP A 89 17.13 1.41 -0.86
C TRP A 89 17.02 0.09 -0.08
N LEU A 90 17.86 -0.90 -0.39
CA LEU A 90 17.88 -2.19 0.32
C LEU A 90 18.14 -2.02 1.82
N ARG A 91 19.03 -1.10 2.23
CA ARG A 91 19.21 -0.79 3.66
C ARG A 91 17.94 -0.23 4.31
N HIS A 92 17.16 0.58 3.59
CA HIS A 92 15.91 1.15 4.10
C HIS A 92 14.85 0.06 4.19
N PHE A 93 14.74 -0.79 3.18
CA PHE A 93 13.85 -1.95 3.19
C PHE A 93 14.13 -2.87 4.39
N LEU A 94 15.39 -3.23 4.63
CA LEU A 94 15.78 -4.06 5.79
C LEU A 94 15.56 -3.34 7.13
N ALA A 95 15.71 -2.02 7.17
CA ALA A 95 15.38 -1.23 8.35
C ALA A 95 13.87 -1.28 8.66
N SER A 96 13.01 -1.19 7.64
CA SER A 96 11.56 -1.31 7.78
C SER A 96 11.08 -2.72 8.15
N ALA A 97 11.93 -3.74 8.02
CA ALA A 97 11.62 -5.11 8.39
C ALA A 97 11.80 -5.40 9.91
N ARG A 98 12.12 -4.40 10.74
CA ARG A 98 12.29 -4.63 12.18
C ARG A 98 10.92 -4.86 12.85
N PRO A 99 10.82 -5.70 13.91
CA PRO A 99 9.56 -5.92 14.62
C PRO A 99 8.84 -4.65 15.09
N ARG A 100 9.60 -3.60 15.42
CA ARG A 100 9.07 -2.31 15.89
C ARG A 100 8.36 -1.49 14.80
N GLU A 101 8.63 -1.77 13.52
CA GLU A 101 8.12 -1.00 12.37
C GLU A 101 6.90 -1.69 11.73
N VAL A 102 6.63 -2.94 12.11
CA VAL A 102 5.64 -3.84 11.49
C VAL A 102 4.46 -4.13 12.43
N ALA A 103 4.58 -3.76 13.71
CA ALA A 103 3.57 -3.94 14.75
C ALA A 103 2.50 -2.84 14.75
#